data_AF-A0A935X0F8-F1
#
_entry.id   AF-A0A935X0F8-F1
#
_cell.length_a   1.000
_cell.length_b   1.000
_cell.length_c   1.000
_cell.angle_alpha   90.00
_cell.angle_beta   90.00
_cell.angle_gamma   90.00
#
_symmetry.space_group_name_H-M   'P 1'
#
loop_
_entity.id
_entity.type
_entity.pdbx_description
1 polymer ?
#
loop_
_entity_poly.entity_id
_entity_poly.type
_entity_poly.pdbx_seq_one_letter_code
_entity_poly.pdbx_strand_id
1 'polypeptide(L)'
;MAKMRRYTLVDFERELADIKEPSNTFPGPIHVLFGEAVDVARFFAAHWRTVEDEEGEVVRFGLDSLRSRLPARTGAEILSLVELAQDAQTRYRLAVRGPTDVDTVGRASFLVSELDAALAYLFDDGIEDEKDVQLARLRDAHAAIGDSVDAIAQELREYATLADRNRKALDGFGGFDVALIDEAAALVRPLLDRPANAAMQTEEARRAIALRNGLLELLQRRVGLVRAAARYVYRHEPATVRKATSAFERRRRRAARANTQQRTGASADAQSSSSAGDDI
;
A
#
# COMPACT_ATOMS: atom_id res chain seq x y z
N MET A 1 -2.82 5.91 -31.05
CA MET A 1 -2.62 6.33 -29.64
C MET A 1 -1.49 7.34 -29.61
N ALA A 2 -1.72 8.54 -29.07
CA ALA A 2 -0.66 9.54 -28.91
C ALA A 2 0.44 8.98 -28.00
N LYS A 3 1.71 9.16 -28.38
CA LYS A 3 2.88 8.71 -27.61
C LYS A 3 2.86 9.47 -26.28
N MET A 4 2.47 8.80 -25.20
CA MET A 4 2.36 9.41 -23.89
C MET A 4 3.77 9.80 -23.42
N ARG A 5 3.99 11.07 -23.06
CA ARG A 5 5.29 11.56 -22.57
C ARG A 5 5.66 10.76 -21.32
N ARG A 6 6.82 10.09 -21.34
CA ARG A 6 7.42 9.44 -20.17
C ARG A 6 8.18 10.49 -19.36
N TYR A 7 7.93 10.55 -18.07
CA TYR A 7 8.64 11.42 -17.14
C TYR A 7 9.80 10.65 -16.52
N THR A 8 10.87 11.36 -16.21
CA THR A 8 12.11 10.82 -15.66
C THR A 8 12.31 11.31 -14.23
N LEU A 9 13.32 10.77 -13.55
CA LEU A 9 13.67 11.22 -12.20
C LEU A 9 13.91 12.75 -12.13
N VAL A 10 14.55 13.31 -13.16
CA VAL A 10 14.85 14.75 -13.27
C VAL A 10 13.58 15.59 -13.23
N ASP A 11 12.48 15.10 -13.81
CA ASP A 11 11.19 15.81 -13.79
C ASP A 11 10.59 15.92 -12.37
N PHE A 12 11.04 15.08 -11.41
CA PHE A 12 10.54 15.01 -10.04
C PHE A 12 11.55 15.45 -8.98
N GLU A 13 12.81 15.74 -9.33
CA GLU A 13 13.89 16.06 -8.38
C GLU A 13 13.50 17.16 -7.38
N ARG A 14 12.86 18.22 -7.86
CA ARG A 14 12.43 19.33 -7.00
C ARG A 14 11.38 18.89 -5.97
N GLU A 15 10.40 18.10 -6.41
CA GLU A 15 9.33 17.61 -5.51
C GLU A 15 9.87 16.58 -4.51
N LEU A 16 10.85 15.77 -4.92
CA LEU A 16 11.55 14.84 -4.04
C LEU A 16 12.38 15.57 -2.99
N ALA A 17 13.06 16.67 -3.37
CA ALA A 17 13.83 17.49 -2.44
C ALA A 17 12.97 18.17 -1.36
N ASP A 18 11.68 18.43 -1.66
CA ASP A 18 10.73 19.01 -0.71
C ASP A 18 10.23 17.98 0.33
N ILE A 19 10.48 16.68 0.12
CA ILE A 19 10.13 15.61 1.07
C ILE A 19 11.27 15.47 2.08
N LYS A 20 11.08 16.03 3.28
CA LYS A 20 12.11 16.07 4.34
C LYS A 20 12.41 14.71 4.96
N GLU A 21 11.38 13.88 5.18
CA GLU A 21 11.49 12.57 5.80
C GLU A 21 10.63 11.56 5.01
N PRO A 22 11.16 11.01 3.90
CA PRO A 22 10.42 10.09 3.06
C PRO A 22 10.15 8.79 3.80
N SER A 23 8.91 8.63 4.27
CA SER A 23 8.41 7.40 4.90
C SER A 23 7.38 6.74 3.99
N ASN A 24 7.48 5.41 3.84
CA ASN A 24 6.42 4.68 3.16
C ASN A 24 5.20 4.61 4.07
N THR A 25 4.26 5.54 3.89
CA THR A 25 3.00 5.59 4.65
C THR A 25 1.92 4.67 4.08
N PHE A 26 2.20 3.93 2.99
CA PHE A 26 1.24 2.96 2.45
C PHE A 26 1.17 1.73 3.38
N PRO A 27 0.00 1.41 3.95
CA PRO A 27 -0.14 0.32 4.91
C PRO A 27 -0.24 -1.09 4.27
N GLY A 28 0.13 -1.24 2.99
CA GLY A 28 -0.02 -2.50 2.24
C GLY A 28 1.14 -2.79 1.28
N PRO A 29 1.05 -3.84 0.46
CA PRO A 29 2.15 -4.21 -0.44
C PRO A 29 2.39 -3.16 -1.52
N ILE A 30 3.66 -2.88 -1.79
CA ILE A 30 4.06 -1.90 -2.82
C ILE A 30 3.49 -2.29 -4.20
N HIS A 31 3.43 -3.58 -4.53
CA HIS A 31 2.87 -4.05 -5.80
C HIS A 31 1.35 -3.79 -5.91
N VAL A 32 0.61 -3.81 -4.79
CA VAL A 32 -0.80 -3.42 -4.75
C VAL A 32 -0.94 -1.94 -5.05
N LEU A 33 -0.13 -1.09 -4.40
CA LEU A 33 -0.09 0.35 -4.69
C LEU A 33 0.21 0.61 -6.17
N PHE A 34 1.13 -0.12 -6.78
CA PHE A 34 1.41 -0.02 -8.21
C PHE A 34 0.22 -0.42 -9.08
N GLY A 35 -0.44 -1.54 -8.77
CA GLY A 35 -1.66 -1.96 -9.47
C GLY A 35 -2.76 -0.90 -9.37
N GLU A 36 -3.00 -0.36 -8.18
CA GLU A 36 -3.97 0.71 -7.97
C GLU A 36 -3.63 1.99 -8.73
N ALA A 37 -2.35 2.38 -8.71
CA ALA A 37 -1.88 3.56 -9.42
C ALA A 37 -2.13 3.43 -10.92
N VAL A 38 -1.85 2.26 -11.50
CA VAL A 38 -2.13 1.97 -12.92
C VAL A 38 -3.63 2.07 -13.21
N ASP A 39 -4.48 1.52 -12.36
CA ASP A 39 -5.94 1.61 -12.53
C ASP A 39 -6.45 3.06 -12.43
N VAL A 40 -5.88 3.86 -11.52
CA VAL A 40 -6.21 5.29 -11.39
C VAL A 40 -5.74 6.07 -12.62
N ALA A 41 -4.55 5.77 -13.16
CA ALA A 41 -4.08 6.37 -14.40
C ALA A 41 -4.97 6.01 -15.61
N ARG A 42 -5.43 4.76 -15.69
CA ARG A 42 -6.42 4.32 -16.70
C ARG A 42 -7.75 5.04 -16.54
N PHE A 43 -8.25 5.15 -15.30
CA PHE A 43 -9.46 5.91 -15.00
C PHE A 43 -9.32 7.36 -15.45
N PHE A 44 -8.21 8.02 -15.10
CA PHE A 44 -7.90 9.39 -15.48
C PHE A 44 -7.94 9.57 -17.00
N ALA A 45 -7.27 8.69 -17.75
CA ALA A 45 -7.26 8.76 -19.21
C ALA A 45 -8.67 8.58 -19.81
N ALA A 46 -9.46 7.65 -19.29
CA ALA A 46 -10.81 7.36 -19.78
C ALA A 46 -11.83 8.46 -19.45
N HIS A 47 -11.59 9.25 -18.40
CA HIS A 47 -12.52 10.28 -17.89
C HIS A 47 -11.95 11.69 -17.99
N TRP A 48 -10.87 11.89 -18.76
CA TRP A 48 -10.23 13.20 -18.88
C TRP A 48 -11.13 14.22 -19.55
N ARG A 49 -11.70 13.89 -20.71
CA ARG A 49 -12.45 14.84 -21.55
C ARG A 49 -13.90 14.98 -21.12
N THR A 50 -14.40 16.21 -21.15
CA THR A 50 -15.83 16.51 -21.15
C THR A 50 -16.49 15.96 -22.42
N VAL A 51 -17.69 15.41 -22.27
CA VAL A 51 -18.49 14.81 -23.35
C VAL A 51 -19.66 15.74 -23.66
N GLU A 52 -19.78 16.08 -24.93
CA GLU A 52 -20.84 16.91 -25.51
C GLU A 52 -21.71 16.05 -26.44
N ASP A 53 -22.98 16.41 -26.63
CA ASP A 53 -23.87 15.79 -27.62
C ASP A 53 -23.68 16.39 -29.03
N GLU A 54 -24.53 16.00 -29.98
CA GLU A 54 -24.47 16.46 -31.36
C GLU A 54 -24.82 17.96 -31.49
N GLU A 55 -25.57 18.50 -30.52
CA GLU A 55 -25.91 19.90 -30.40
C GLU A 55 -24.84 20.75 -29.69
N GLY A 56 -23.81 20.11 -29.12
CA GLY A 56 -22.71 20.78 -28.40
C GLY A 56 -23.02 21.08 -26.94
N GLU A 57 -24.10 20.54 -26.38
CA GLU A 57 -24.43 20.65 -24.97
C GLU A 57 -23.68 19.61 -24.14
N VAL A 58 -23.26 20.01 -22.93
CA VAL A 58 -22.44 19.15 -22.08
C VAL A 58 -23.29 18.05 -21.44
N VAL A 59 -23.14 16.83 -21.95
CA VAL A 59 -23.81 15.63 -21.43
C VAL A 59 -23.10 15.09 -20.18
N ARG A 60 -21.76 15.22 -20.12
CA ARG A 60 -20.98 14.77 -18.95
C ARG A 60 -19.67 15.51 -18.80
N PHE A 61 -19.43 16.09 -17.62
CA PHE A 61 -18.16 16.72 -17.29
C PHE A 61 -17.00 15.72 -17.20
N GLY A 62 -15.88 16.10 -17.81
CA GLY A 62 -14.60 15.42 -17.68
C GLY A 62 -13.77 15.98 -16.52
N LEU A 63 -12.68 15.30 -16.21
CA LEU A 63 -11.66 15.80 -15.27
C LEU A 63 -10.96 17.08 -15.77
N ASP A 64 -10.98 17.34 -17.08
CA ASP A 64 -10.47 18.56 -17.72
C ASP A 64 -11.18 19.84 -17.26
N SER A 65 -12.41 19.72 -16.73
CA SER A 65 -13.10 20.81 -16.03
C SER A 65 -12.31 21.36 -14.83
N LEU A 66 -11.40 20.56 -14.26
CA LEU A 66 -10.53 20.92 -13.15
C LEU A 66 -9.07 21.18 -13.56
N ARG A 67 -8.79 21.46 -14.85
CA ARG A 67 -7.41 21.59 -15.38
C ARG A 67 -6.47 22.53 -14.61
N SER A 68 -7.01 23.53 -13.91
CA SER A 68 -6.23 24.47 -13.08
C SER A 68 -5.70 23.84 -11.78
N ARG A 69 -6.36 22.79 -11.28
CA ARG A 69 -5.99 22.05 -10.05
C ARG A 69 -5.55 20.62 -10.32
N LEU A 70 -5.84 20.09 -11.50
CA LEU A 70 -5.50 18.75 -11.95
C LEU A 70 -4.85 18.84 -13.34
N PRO A 71 -3.51 18.92 -13.43
CA PRO A 71 -2.82 19.02 -14.70
C PRO A 71 -3.10 17.82 -15.61
N ALA A 72 -3.20 18.06 -16.93
CA ALA A 72 -3.42 17.01 -17.93
C ALA A 72 -2.33 15.91 -17.93
N ARG A 73 -1.14 16.25 -17.43
CA ARG A 73 -0.01 15.32 -17.30
C ARG A 73 -0.13 14.31 -16.15
N THR A 74 -1.05 14.53 -15.20
CA THR A 74 -1.12 13.75 -13.94
C THR A 74 -1.20 12.24 -14.19
N GLY A 75 -2.02 11.78 -15.15
CA GLY A 75 -2.10 10.35 -15.46
C GLY A 75 -0.79 9.74 -15.96
N ALA A 76 -0.01 10.50 -16.74
CA ALA A 76 1.28 10.06 -17.25
C ALA A 76 2.39 10.14 -16.19
N GLU A 77 2.32 11.12 -15.29
CA GLU A 77 3.18 11.19 -14.11
C GLU A 77 2.98 9.98 -13.20
N ILE A 78 1.73 9.55 -12.95
CA ILE A 78 1.44 8.36 -12.14
C ILE A 78 2.14 7.11 -12.71
N LEU A 79 2.01 6.85 -14.01
CA LEU A 79 2.66 5.69 -14.62
C LEU A 79 4.19 5.78 -14.55
N SER A 80 4.74 6.97 -14.77
CA SER A 80 6.20 7.19 -14.70
C SER A 80 6.72 7.01 -13.26
N LEU A 81 5.97 7.45 -12.25
CA LEU A 81 6.31 7.27 -10.84
C LEU A 81 6.26 5.79 -10.43
N VAL A 82 5.33 4.98 -10.97
CA VAL A 82 5.34 3.52 -10.77
C VAL A 82 6.62 2.91 -11.31
N GLU A 83 7.00 3.22 -12.55
CA GLU A 83 8.23 2.71 -13.16
C GLU A 83 9.48 3.11 -12.36
N LEU A 84 9.59 4.40 -11.98
CA LEU A 84 10.73 4.91 -11.20
C LEU A 84 10.80 4.26 -9.81
N ALA A 85 9.66 4.04 -9.15
CA ALA A 85 9.61 3.39 -7.85
C ALA A 85 9.98 1.89 -7.94
N GLN A 86 9.57 1.20 -9.01
CA GLN A 86 9.99 -0.17 -9.31
C GLN A 86 11.50 -0.26 -9.55
N ASP A 87 12.07 0.69 -10.29
CA ASP A 87 13.51 0.79 -10.52
C ASP A 87 14.27 1.03 -9.22
N ALA A 88 13.82 1.98 -8.38
CA ALA A 88 14.41 2.25 -7.08
C ALA A 88 14.33 1.03 -6.14
N GLN A 89 13.19 0.33 -6.12
CA GLN A 89 13.02 -0.93 -5.38
C GLN A 89 13.96 -2.03 -5.88
N THR A 90 14.21 -2.09 -7.19
CA THR A 90 15.14 -3.05 -7.78
C THR A 90 16.58 -2.72 -7.42
N ARG A 91 16.98 -1.44 -7.47
CA ARG A 91 18.29 -0.98 -7.02
C ARG A 91 18.52 -1.27 -5.54
N TYR A 92 17.52 -1.01 -4.69
CA TYR A 92 17.59 -1.35 -3.27
C TYR A 92 17.80 -2.87 -3.09
N ARG A 93 16.99 -3.70 -3.76
CA ARG A 93 17.16 -5.17 -3.72
C ARG A 93 18.55 -5.62 -4.17
N LEU A 94 19.12 -5.00 -5.19
CA LEU A 94 20.48 -5.32 -5.67
C LEU A 94 21.57 -4.86 -4.70
N ALA A 95 21.43 -3.67 -4.10
CA ALA A 95 22.36 -3.15 -3.11
C ALA A 95 22.38 -4.01 -1.83
N VAL A 96 21.22 -4.53 -1.44
CA VAL A 96 21.07 -5.43 -0.27
C VAL A 96 21.53 -6.88 -0.59
N ARG A 97 21.51 -7.30 -1.87
CA ARG A 97 21.94 -8.65 -2.31
C ARG A 97 23.47 -8.79 -2.55
N GLY A 98 24.29 -7.78 -2.23
CA GLY A 98 25.76 -7.83 -2.37
C GLY A 98 26.46 -8.87 -1.47
N PRO A 99 27.73 -9.24 -1.76
CA PRO A 99 28.37 -10.38 -1.13
C PRO A 99 28.78 -10.11 0.33
N THR A 100 28.24 -10.94 1.23
CA THR A 100 28.65 -11.20 2.62
C THR A 100 28.46 -10.09 3.66
N ASP A 101 27.71 -10.43 4.71
CA ASP A 101 27.56 -9.78 6.03
C ASP A 101 27.06 -8.32 6.09
N VAL A 102 27.34 -7.41 5.16
CA VAL A 102 27.25 -5.97 5.50
C VAL A 102 25.81 -5.39 5.56
N ASP A 103 24.76 -6.09 5.10
CA ASP A 103 23.37 -5.56 5.22
C ASP A 103 22.28 -6.61 5.56
N THR A 104 22.62 -7.57 6.42
CA THR A 104 21.66 -8.53 6.99
C THR A 104 20.45 -7.82 7.63
N VAL A 105 20.67 -6.66 8.23
CA VAL A 105 19.63 -5.82 8.84
C VAL A 105 18.71 -5.21 7.77
N GLY A 106 19.25 -4.59 6.72
CA GLY A 106 18.44 -4.08 5.61
C GLY A 106 17.67 -5.17 4.88
N ARG A 107 18.23 -6.38 4.79
CA ARG A 107 17.52 -7.55 4.26
C ARG A 107 16.39 -8.01 5.18
N ALA A 108 16.62 -8.02 6.49
CA ALA A 108 15.60 -8.35 7.47
C ALA A 108 14.44 -7.36 7.44
N SER A 109 14.71 -6.05 7.44
CA SER A 109 13.67 -5.01 7.35
C SER A 109 12.89 -5.09 6.03
N PHE A 110 13.56 -5.44 4.92
CA PHE A 110 12.87 -5.73 3.66
C PHE A 110 11.91 -6.91 3.81
N LEU A 111 12.36 -8.03 4.38
CA LEU A 111 11.55 -9.23 4.51
C LEU A 111 10.37 -9.01 5.45
N VAL A 112 10.57 -8.32 6.59
CA VAL A 112 9.48 -7.87 7.48
C VAL A 112 8.43 -7.09 6.70
N SER A 113 8.86 -6.08 5.92
CA SER A 113 7.95 -5.24 5.15
C SER A 113 7.11 -6.04 4.15
N GLU A 114 7.73 -7.00 3.45
CA GLU A 114 7.02 -7.83 2.47
C GLU A 114 6.07 -8.84 3.15
N LEU A 115 6.48 -9.44 4.26
CA LEU A 115 5.66 -10.39 5.02
C LEU A 115 4.47 -9.70 5.69
N ASP A 116 4.69 -8.57 6.37
CA ASP A 116 3.62 -7.76 6.95
C ASP A 116 2.58 -7.38 5.90
N ALA A 117 3.05 -6.90 4.75
CA ALA A 117 2.18 -6.49 3.67
C ALA A 117 1.37 -7.66 3.09
N ALA A 118 2.01 -8.82 2.87
CA ALA A 118 1.35 -10.01 2.35
C ALA A 118 0.31 -10.55 3.35
N LEU A 119 0.65 -10.59 4.63
CA LEU A 119 -0.25 -10.99 5.71
C LEU A 119 -1.42 -10.01 5.89
N ALA A 120 -1.17 -8.70 5.83
CA ALA A 120 -2.20 -7.68 5.91
C ALA A 120 -3.24 -7.85 4.80
N TYR A 121 -2.80 -8.12 3.58
CA TYR A 121 -3.74 -8.36 2.49
C TYR A 121 -4.45 -9.71 2.63
N LEU A 122 -3.75 -10.75 3.08
CA LEU A 122 -4.37 -12.06 3.27
C LEU A 122 -5.43 -12.04 4.38
N PHE A 123 -5.21 -11.28 5.45
CA PHE A 123 -6.08 -11.22 6.63
C PHE A 123 -7.19 -10.19 6.49
N ASP A 124 -6.98 -9.09 5.76
CA ASP A 124 -8.02 -8.09 5.49
C ASP A 124 -9.04 -8.64 4.47
N ASP A 125 -9.89 -9.56 4.92
CA ASP A 125 -11.10 -10.00 4.22
C ASP A 125 -12.25 -8.97 4.33
N GLY A 126 -12.00 -7.88 5.06
CA GLY A 126 -12.92 -6.79 5.35
C GLY A 126 -13.70 -6.93 6.67
N ILE A 127 -13.47 -8.00 7.43
CA ILE A 127 -14.01 -8.21 8.78
C ILE A 127 -12.85 -8.17 9.76
N GLU A 128 -12.88 -7.23 10.71
CA GLU A 128 -11.89 -7.21 11.80
C GLU A 128 -12.04 -8.48 12.65
N ASP A 129 -11.23 -9.48 12.33
CA ASP A 129 -11.26 -10.81 12.92
C ASP A 129 -10.03 -11.06 13.79
N GLU A 130 -9.91 -12.28 14.33
CA GLU A 130 -8.79 -12.63 15.19
C GLU A 130 -7.44 -12.54 14.47
N LYS A 131 -7.40 -12.69 13.13
CA LYS A 131 -6.17 -12.59 12.32
C LYS A 131 -5.78 -11.12 12.12
N ASP A 132 -6.74 -10.22 11.91
CA ASP A 132 -6.46 -8.78 11.90
C ASP A 132 -5.94 -8.29 13.24
N VAL A 133 -6.60 -8.71 14.33
CA VAL A 133 -6.16 -8.40 15.69
C VAL A 133 -4.78 -8.99 15.97
N GLN A 134 -4.50 -10.20 15.48
CA GLN A 134 -3.20 -10.84 15.61
C GLN A 134 -2.10 -10.04 14.89
N LEU A 135 -2.37 -9.58 13.67
CA LEU A 135 -1.42 -8.77 12.90
C LEU A 135 -1.25 -7.36 13.49
N ALA A 136 -2.32 -6.73 13.94
CA ALA A 136 -2.28 -5.42 14.60
C ALA A 136 -1.47 -5.48 15.91
N ARG A 137 -1.70 -6.52 16.74
CA ARG A 137 -0.88 -6.77 17.94
C ARG A 137 0.59 -6.96 17.60
N LEU A 138 0.88 -7.66 16.51
CA LEU A 138 2.25 -7.86 16.05
C LEU A 138 2.91 -6.53 15.64
N ARG A 139 2.19 -5.69 14.90
CA ARG A 139 2.65 -4.33 14.55
C ARG A 139 2.90 -3.46 15.79
N ASP A 140 1.94 -3.43 16.71
CA ASP A 140 2.05 -2.63 17.93
C ASP A 140 3.21 -3.08 18.83
N ALA A 141 3.44 -4.40 18.91
CA ALA A 141 4.56 -4.97 19.66
C ALA A 141 5.91 -4.46 19.13
N HIS A 142 6.09 -4.38 17.82
CA HIS A 142 7.36 -3.97 17.20
C HIS A 142 7.48 -2.46 16.98
N ALA A 143 6.38 -1.71 16.91
CA ALA A 143 6.41 -0.25 16.84
C ALA A 143 7.04 0.41 18.09
N ALA A 144 7.02 -0.27 19.24
CA ALA A 144 7.58 0.21 20.50
C ALA A 144 9.04 -0.22 20.73
N ILE A 145 9.55 -1.16 19.94
CA ILE A 145 10.88 -1.75 20.11
C ILE A 145 11.76 -1.09 19.04
N GLY A 146 12.65 -0.17 19.46
CA GLY A 146 13.49 0.61 18.53
C GLY A 146 14.38 -0.24 17.61
N ASP A 147 15.15 0.43 16.74
CA ASP A 147 15.86 -0.17 15.59
C ASP A 147 17.08 -1.07 15.92
N SER A 148 17.08 -1.81 17.04
CA SER A 148 18.17 -2.72 17.38
C SER A 148 18.15 -3.97 16.49
N VAL A 149 19.33 -4.57 16.27
CA VAL A 149 19.45 -5.81 15.48
C VAL A 149 18.63 -6.94 16.09
N ASP A 150 18.60 -7.05 17.43
CA ASP A 150 17.81 -8.04 18.16
C ASP A 150 16.30 -7.81 17.98
N ALA A 151 15.86 -6.54 17.97
CA ALA A 151 14.47 -6.18 17.72
C ALA A 151 14.03 -6.61 16.32
N ILE A 152 14.84 -6.29 15.30
CA ILE A 152 14.55 -6.65 13.90
C ILE A 152 14.59 -8.18 13.71
N ALA A 153 15.49 -8.89 14.38
CA ALA A 153 15.55 -10.34 14.35
C ALA A 153 14.29 -10.99 14.94
N GLN A 154 13.80 -10.42 16.06
CA GLN A 154 12.58 -10.87 16.72
C GLN A 154 11.34 -10.57 15.87
N GLU A 155 11.26 -9.36 15.31
CA GLU A 155 10.20 -8.97 14.38
C GLU A 155 10.16 -9.90 13.16
N LEU A 156 11.30 -10.11 12.50
CA LEU A 156 11.42 -11.00 11.35
C LEU A 156 10.96 -12.42 11.67
N ARG A 157 11.33 -12.94 12.84
CA ARG A 157 10.91 -14.28 13.29
C ARG A 157 9.40 -14.38 13.42
N GLU A 158 8.77 -13.39 14.05
CA GLU A 158 7.35 -13.41 14.34
C GLU A 158 6.51 -13.26 13.05
N TYR A 159 6.89 -12.36 12.13
CA TYR A 159 6.27 -12.25 10.82
C TYR A 159 6.49 -13.50 9.97
N ALA A 160 7.70 -14.07 9.94
CA ALA A 160 7.96 -15.31 9.20
C ALA A 160 7.12 -16.47 9.73
N THR A 161 6.98 -16.59 11.06
CA THR A 161 6.15 -17.63 11.70
C THR A 161 4.68 -17.47 11.34
N LEU A 162 4.17 -16.23 11.36
CA LEU A 162 2.78 -15.94 11.00
C LEU A 162 2.51 -16.19 9.52
N ALA A 163 3.46 -15.82 8.64
CA ALA A 163 3.40 -16.09 7.22
C ALA A 163 3.45 -17.59 6.90
N ASP A 164 4.31 -18.36 7.58
CA ASP A 164 4.44 -19.80 7.34
C ASP A 164 3.17 -20.58 7.70
N ARG A 165 2.49 -20.20 8.79
CA ARG A 165 1.15 -20.74 9.14
C ARG A 165 0.12 -20.51 8.04
N ASN A 166 0.33 -19.49 7.22
CA ASN A 166 -0.54 -19.09 6.13
C ASN A 166 0.08 -19.35 4.75
N ARG A 167 1.18 -20.12 4.68
CA ARG A 167 1.98 -20.35 3.47
C ARG A 167 1.13 -20.74 2.27
N LYS A 168 0.20 -21.70 2.45
CA LYS A 168 -0.67 -22.19 1.36
C LYS A 168 -1.56 -21.11 0.76
N ALA A 169 -1.97 -20.13 1.56
CA ALA A 169 -2.81 -19.03 1.09
C ALA A 169 -1.97 -17.88 0.50
N LEU A 170 -0.69 -17.78 0.89
CA LEU A 170 0.27 -16.82 0.34
C LEU A 170 0.95 -17.30 -0.96
N ASP A 171 0.99 -18.60 -1.21
CA ASP A 171 1.62 -19.17 -2.39
C ASP A 171 0.94 -18.71 -3.70
N GLY A 172 1.69 -18.01 -4.55
CA GLY A 172 1.18 -17.41 -5.79
C GLY A 172 0.23 -16.22 -5.60
N PHE A 173 0.00 -15.79 -4.36
CA PHE A 173 -0.96 -14.75 -4.04
C PHE A 173 -0.40 -13.36 -4.34
N GLY A 174 -1.03 -12.65 -5.28
CA GLY A 174 -0.60 -11.29 -5.66
C GLY A 174 0.80 -11.20 -6.29
N GLY A 175 1.39 -12.35 -6.69
CA GLY A 175 2.79 -12.40 -7.14
C GLY A 175 3.81 -12.40 -5.98
N PHE A 176 3.37 -12.67 -4.75
CA PHE A 176 4.25 -12.91 -3.62
C PHE A 176 5.10 -14.17 -3.84
N ASP A 177 6.39 -14.05 -3.57
CA ASP A 177 7.33 -15.15 -3.65
C ASP A 177 7.38 -15.87 -2.30
N VAL A 178 6.79 -17.07 -2.24
CA VAL A 178 6.71 -17.86 -1.01
C VAL A 178 8.09 -18.23 -0.46
N ALA A 179 9.14 -18.23 -1.30
CA ALA A 179 10.51 -18.47 -0.86
C ALA A 179 11.04 -17.38 0.09
N LEU A 180 10.41 -16.19 0.12
CA LEU A 180 10.76 -15.13 1.08
C LEU A 180 10.45 -15.54 2.52
N ILE A 181 9.50 -16.45 2.75
CA ILE A 181 9.20 -17.00 4.09
C ILE A 181 10.39 -17.84 4.57
N ASP A 182 10.91 -18.72 3.70
CA ASP A 182 12.06 -19.56 4.00
C ASP A 182 13.32 -18.73 4.23
N GLU A 183 13.51 -17.70 3.40
CA GLU A 183 14.62 -16.75 3.56
C GLU A 183 14.55 -15.99 4.88
N ALA A 184 13.36 -15.52 5.27
CA ALA A 184 13.15 -14.85 6.55
C ALA A 184 13.48 -15.77 7.73
N ALA A 185 12.99 -17.01 7.72
CA ALA A 185 13.31 -17.99 8.75
C ALA A 185 14.81 -18.30 8.83
N ALA A 186 15.50 -18.39 7.69
CA ALA A 186 16.93 -18.63 7.63
C ALA A 186 17.77 -17.44 8.15
N LEU A 187 17.27 -16.21 8.00
CA LEU A 187 18.00 -14.98 8.35
C LEU A 187 17.94 -14.63 9.84
N VAL A 188 16.96 -15.16 10.58
CA VAL A 188 16.79 -14.90 12.02
C VAL A 188 18.01 -15.31 12.85
N ARG A 189 18.59 -16.49 12.59
CA ARG A 189 19.71 -17.01 13.38
C ARG A 189 21.02 -16.24 13.15
N PRO A 190 21.41 -15.92 11.90
CA PRO A 190 22.51 -14.99 11.62
C PRO A 190 22.38 -13.61 12.27
N LEU A 191 21.15 -13.09 12.46
CA LEU A 191 20.93 -11.81 13.12
C LEU A 191 21.13 -11.88 14.64
N LEU A 192 20.72 -12.98 15.27
CA LEU A 192 20.85 -13.17 16.73
C LEU A 192 22.26 -13.58 17.16
N ASP A 193 23.00 -14.26 16.29
CA ASP A 193 24.39 -14.66 16.55
C ASP A 193 25.37 -13.47 16.38
N ARG A 194 24.86 -12.28 16.06
CA ARG A 194 25.64 -11.06 15.84
C ARG A 194 25.85 -10.26 17.12
N PRO A 195 27.05 -9.70 17.35
CA PRO A 195 27.22 -8.71 18.41
C PRO A 195 26.37 -7.47 18.11
N ALA A 196 25.79 -6.86 19.15
CA ALA A 196 24.81 -5.76 19.12
C ALA A 196 25.17 -4.52 18.26
N ASN A 197 26.39 -4.44 17.72
CA ASN A 197 26.90 -3.35 16.89
C ASN A 197 27.19 -3.74 15.43
N ALA A 198 26.72 -4.88 14.94
CA ALA A 198 27.06 -5.37 13.59
C ALA A 198 26.16 -4.79 12.47
N ALA A 199 26.71 -3.76 11.83
CA ALA A 199 26.45 -3.21 10.50
C ALA A 199 25.26 -2.23 10.32
N MET A 200 25.65 -0.96 10.17
CA MET A 200 24.88 0.11 9.52
C MET A 200 24.65 -0.22 8.04
N GLN A 201 23.41 -0.07 7.54
CA GLN A 201 23.08 -0.14 6.09
C GLN A 201 24.10 0.63 5.25
N THR A 202 24.47 0.09 4.08
CA THR A 202 25.35 0.80 3.15
C THR A 202 24.73 2.12 2.72
N GLU A 203 25.55 3.13 2.46
CA GLU A 203 25.07 4.44 1.98
C GLU A 203 24.29 4.32 0.66
N GLU A 204 24.62 3.33 -0.17
CA GLU A 204 23.88 3.01 -1.39
C GLU A 204 22.48 2.45 -1.10
N ALA A 205 22.36 1.51 -0.15
CA ALA A 205 21.07 0.99 0.30
C ALA A 205 20.19 2.10 0.90
N ARG A 206 20.78 2.97 1.74
CA ARG A 206 20.10 4.14 2.33
C ARG A 206 19.56 5.10 1.28
N ARG A 207 20.36 5.42 0.26
CA ARG A 207 19.92 6.30 -0.84
C ARG A 207 18.82 5.63 -1.67
N ALA A 208 18.94 4.34 -1.95
CA ALA A 208 17.95 3.62 -2.74
C ALA A 208 16.60 3.52 -2.00
N ILE A 209 16.60 3.27 -0.68
CA ILE A 209 15.37 3.21 0.10
C ILE A 209 14.74 4.60 0.31
N ALA A 210 15.54 5.65 0.54
CA ALA A 210 15.04 7.01 0.65
C ALA A 210 14.39 7.48 -0.66
N LEU A 211 15.05 7.22 -1.80
CA LEU A 211 14.52 7.52 -3.12
C LEU A 211 13.22 6.76 -3.39
N ARG A 212 13.19 5.45 -3.11
CA ARG A 212 11.98 4.63 -3.23
C ARG A 212 10.84 5.24 -2.40
N ASN A 213 11.06 5.52 -1.13
CA ASN A 213 10.02 6.06 -0.25
C ASN A 213 9.50 7.41 -0.74
N GLY A 214 10.38 8.31 -1.18
CA GLY A 214 9.98 9.60 -1.75
C GLY A 214 9.14 9.45 -3.03
N LEU A 215 9.52 8.51 -3.91
CA LEU A 215 8.74 8.20 -5.12
C LEU A 215 7.36 7.60 -4.79
N LEU A 216 7.28 6.71 -3.78
CA LEU A 216 6.01 6.15 -3.32
C LEU A 216 5.10 7.24 -2.73
N GLU A 217 5.66 8.19 -1.98
CA GLU A 217 4.91 9.32 -1.45
C GLU A 217 4.38 10.23 -2.56
N LEU A 218 5.20 10.57 -3.56
CA LEU A 218 4.76 11.35 -4.73
C LEU A 218 3.66 10.60 -5.51
N LEU A 219 3.82 9.29 -5.68
CA LEU A 219 2.82 8.44 -6.33
C LEU A 219 1.48 8.52 -5.60
N GLN A 220 1.48 8.38 -4.28
CA GLN A 220 0.28 8.52 -3.45
C GLN A 220 -0.34 9.91 -3.56
N ARG A 221 0.45 10.98 -3.53
CA ARG A 221 -0.05 12.36 -3.70
C ARG A 221 -0.78 12.52 -5.04
N ARG A 222 -0.20 11.99 -6.13
CA ARG A 222 -0.84 12.05 -7.46
C ARG A 222 -2.10 11.20 -7.56
N VAL A 223 -2.08 9.98 -7.02
CA VAL A 223 -3.27 9.14 -6.91
C VAL A 223 -4.37 9.83 -6.10
N GLY A 224 -4.00 10.45 -4.98
CA GLY A 224 -4.91 11.22 -4.12
C GLY A 224 -5.56 12.40 -4.84
N LEU A 225 -4.78 13.13 -5.64
CA LEU A 225 -5.26 14.24 -6.47
C LEU A 225 -6.36 13.79 -7.46
N VAL A 226 -6.11 12.71 -8.21
CA VAL A 226 -7.09 12.16 -9.16
C VAL A 226 -8.35 11.69 -8.42
N ARG A 227 -8.20 10.99 -7.29
CA ARG A 227 -9.34 10.52 -6.47
C ARG A 227 -10.16 11.68 -5.92
N ALA A 228 -9.53 12.78 -5.52
CA ALA A 228 -10.21 13.98 -5.03
C ALA A 228 -10.99 14.67 -6.15
N ALA A 229 -10.36 14.85 -7.32
CA ALA A 229 -11.01 15.42 -8.50
C ALA A 229 -12.19 14.57 -8.97
N ALA A 230 -12.03 13.25 -9.05
CA ALA A 230 -13.11 12.33 -9.41
C ALA A 230 -14.31 12.45 -8.46
N ARG A 231 -14.07 12.54 -7.14
CA ARG A 231 -15.12 12.75 -6.14
C ARG A 231 -15.89 14.05 -6.35
N TYR A 232 -15.23 15.11 -6.80
CA TYR A 232 -15.85 16.41 -7.01
C TYR A 232 -16.65 16.48 -8.33
N VAL A 233 -16.02 16.06 -9.44
CA VAL A 233 -16.64 16.09 -10.78
C VAL A 233 -17.82 15.13 -10.84
N TYR A 234 -17.64 13.90 -10.36
CA TYR A 234 -18.65 12.84 -10.41
C TYR A 234 -19.45 12.71 -9.11
N ARG A 235 -19.60 13.80 -8.33
CA ARG A 235 -20.30 13.78 -7.04
C ARG A 235 -21.74 13.27 -7.09
N HIS A 236 -22.40 13.42 -8.25
CA HIS A 236 -23.75 12.92 -8.51
C HIS A 236 -23.76 11.56 -9.24
N GLU A 237 -22.58 10.98 -9.52
CA GLU A 237 -22.41 9.67 -10.17
C GLU A 237 -21.56 8.72 -9.30
N PRO A 238 -22.12 8.13 -8.23
CA PRO A 238 -21.37 7.28 -7.30
C PRO A 238 -20.75 6.04 -7.96
N ALA A 239 -21.32 5.56 -9.07
CA ALA A 239 -20.75 4.44 -9.84
C ALA A 239 -19.43 4.83 -10.53
N THR A 240 -19.31 6.05 -11.02
CA THR A 240 -18.11 6.57 -11.68
C THR A 240 -17.01 6.87 -10.66
N VAL A 241 -17.36 7.50 -9.52
CA VAL A 241 -16.43 7.71 -8.39
C VAL A 241 -15.89 6.38 -7.87
N ARG A 242 -16.72 5.34 -7.85
CA ARG A 242 -16.28 3.99 -7.49
C ARG A 242 -15.15 3.54 -8.40
N LYS A 243 -15.21 3.70 -9.72
CA LYS A 243 -14.13 3.29 -10.63
C LYS A 243 -12.77 3.94 -10.33
N ALA A 244 -12.76 5.17 -9.80
CA ALA A 244 -11.55 5.91 -9.40
C ALA A 244 -10.98 5.52 -8.02
N THR A 245 -11.81 4.98 -7.13
CA THR A 245 -11.39 4.46 -5.82
C THR A 245 -10.99 3.01 -6.00
N SER A 246 -9.86 2.56 -5.46
CA SER A 246 -9.38 1.21 -5.76
C SER A 246 -10.40 0.14 -5.34
N ALA A 247 -10.36 -1.01 -6.01
CA ALA A 247 -11.15 -2.16 -5.59
C ALA A 247 -10.85 -2.57 -4.13
N PHE A 248 -9.63 -2.29 -3.66
CA PHE A 248 -9.17 -2.43 -2.27
C PHE A 248 -9.88 -1.45 -1.30
N GLU A 249 -9.88 -0.13 -1.54
CA GLU A 249 -10.59 0.81 -0.65
C GLU A 249 -12.12 0.64 -0.70
N ARG A 250 -12.66 0.21 -1.85
CA ARG A 250 -14.09 -0.11 -1.96
C ARG A 250 -14.46 -1.37 -1.19
N ARG A 251 -13.60 -2.40 -1.20
CA ARG A 251 -13.80 -3.63 -0.41
C ARG A 251 -13.66 -3.33 1.07
N ARG A 252 -12.59 -2.63 1.48
CA ARG A 252 -12.39 -2.15 2.86
C ARG A 252 -13.59 -1.35 3.40
N ARG A 253 -14.11 -0.38 2.64
CA ARG A 253 -15.25 0.45 3.05
C ARG A 253 -16.61 -0.27 2.97
N ARG A 254 -16.81 -1.18 2.02
CA ARG A 254 -18.05 -1.96 1.91
C ARG A 254 -18.15 -2.97 3.05
N ALA A 255 -17.04 -3.60 3.40
CA ALA A 255 -16.96 -4.56 4.50
C ALA A 255 -17.08 -3.88 5.87
N ALA A 256 -16.43 -2.73 6.07
CA ALA A 256 -16.64 -1.89 7.27
C ALA A 256 -18.12 -1.47 7.45
N ARG A 257 -18.86 -1.19 6.36
CA ARG A 257 -20.29 -0.80 6.43
C ARG A 257 -21.23 -1.98 6.67
N ALA A 258 -20.96 -3.14 6.09
CA ALA A 258 -21.75 -4.35 6.25
C ALA A 258 -21.69 -4.87 7.70
N ASN A 259 -20.50 -4.89 8.30
CA ASN A 259 -20.32 -5.28 9.71
C ASN A 259 -20.94 -4.29 10.70
N THR A 260 -20.92 -2.98 10.39
CA THR A 260 -21.61 -1.99 11.23
C THR A 260 -23.12 -2.23 11.25
N GLN A 261 -23.73 -2.58 10.10
CA GLN A 261 -25.16 -2.88 10.00
C GLN A 261 -25.53 -4.21 10.69
N GLN A 262 -24.70 -5.24 10.59
CA GLN A 262 -24.89 -6.51 11.28
C GLN A 262 -24.80 -6.38 12.81
N ARG A 263 -23.87 -5.56 13.31
CA ARG A 263 -23.76 -5.28 14.75
C ARG A 263 -24.97 -4.51 15.29
N THR A 264 -25.44 -3.49 14.57
CA THR A 264 -26.64 -2.74 14.99
C THR A 264 -27.92 -3.57 14.93
N GLY A 265 -28.03 -4.52 13.99
CA GLY A 265 -29.15 -5.47 13.90
C GLY A 265 -29.12 -6.50 15.04
N ALA A 266 -27.96 -7.09 15.31
CA ALA A 266 -27.80 -8.06 16.41
C ALA A 266 -28.04 -7.43 17.80
N SER A 267 -27.68 -6.17 18.01
CA SER A 267 -27.98 -5.45 19.26
C SER A 267 -29.46 -5.07 19.42
N ALA A 268 -30.20 -4.88 18.31
CA ALA A 268 -31.65 -4.62 18.36
C ALA A 268 -32.45 -5.90 18.66
N ASP A 269 -32.02 -7.04 18.11
CA ASP A 269 -32.64 -8.34 18.38
C ASP A 269 -32.34 -8.87 19.79
N ALA A 270 -31.17 -8.55 20.36
CA ALA A 270 -30.83 -8.91 21.75
C ALA A 270 -31.63 -8.10 22.79
N GLN A 271 -31.98 -6.84 22.49
CA GLN A 271 -32.79 -5.99 23.39
C GLN A 271 -34.28 -6.35 23.37
N SER A 272 -34.82 -6.86 22.25
CA SER A 272 -36.21 -7.32 22.17
C SER A 272 -36.43 -8.67 22.86
N SER A 273 -35.40 -9.52 22.97
CA SER A 273 -35.45 -10.77 23.75
C SER A 273 -35.30 -10.59 25.26
N SER A 274 -34.83 -9.43 25.73
CA SER A 274 -34.60 -9.14 27.15
C SER A 274 -35.81 -8.53 27.87
N SER A 275 -36.83 -8.05 27.15
CA SER A 275 -38.02 -7.42 27.76
C SER A 275 -39.23 -8.36 27.90
N ALA A 276 -39.05 -9.66 27.67
CA ALA A 276 -40.13 -10.66 27.68
C ALA A 276 -40.06 -11.63 28.87
N GLY A 277 -39.23 -11.36 29.88
CA GLY A 277 -38.92 -12.31 30.95
C GLY A 277 -38.96 -11.74 32.36
N ASP A 278 -39.86 -10.80 32.66
CA ASP A 278 -40.09 -10.30 34.02
C ASP A 278 -41.58 -10.02 34.21
N ASP A 279 -42.36 -11.10 34.35
CA ASP A 279 -43.75 -11.08 34.85
C ASP A 279 -44.15 -12.52 35.23
N ILE A 280 -43.66 -13.02 36.37
CA ILE A 280 -44.32 -14.03 37.23
C ILE A 280 -44.00 -13.74 38.70
#